data_AF-A0A2J5PKB1-F1
#
_entry.id   AF-A0A2J5PKB1-F1
#
_cell.length_a   1.000
_cell.length_b   1.000
_cell.length_c   1.000
_cell.angle_alpha   90.00
_cell.angle_beta   90.00
_cell.angle_gamma   90.00
#
_symmetry.space_group_name_H-M   'P 1'
#
loop_
_entity.id
_entity.type
_entity.pdbx_description
1 polymer ?
#
loop_
_entity_poly.entity_id
_entity_poly.type
_entity_poly.pdbx_seq_one_letter_code
_entity_poly.pdbx_strand_id
1 'polypeptide(L)'
;MRRILTTLMILLAVVVAGLTALVLLVNPNDFRAYMVKEVADRSGYQLELNGPLRWHVWPQLSILSGRMTLTAPGAEEPVIRADNMRLDVGLLPLISHQLQVKQVMLKGAVIQLTSKTEAVRSKGAPVVPHDNTLPQVPEDRGWSYDVQKLQIADSVLFFQHEDGEQVTVRDIRLHMEQDSSHRATVDFSGRVNRDQRDLALSFSAQVQGGDYPHSLKADISQLNWQLRGAELPPEGISGQASMQASWVEDAKKLSFDGLNLTANGSTIAGNGSVVLGDQPDWTLNLQAGTLNLDSLLSHASASGDNSVNQQGQSQNRQLRPVIADNDIQQ
;
A
#
# COMPACT_ATOMS: atom_id res chain seq x y z
N MET A 1 -39.98 8.91 33.73
CA MET A 1 -39.09 9.74 32.89
C MET A 1 -37.95 10.39 33.70
N ARG A 2 -38.21 11.16 34.76
CA ARG A 2 -37.13 11.86 35.53
C ARG A 2 -36.05 10.94 36.11
N ARG A 3 -36.40 9.80 36.71
CA ARG A 3 -35.42 8.87 37.30
C ARG A 3 -34.48 8.24 36.27
N ILE A 4 -35.00 7.88 35.09
CA ILE A 4 -34.19 7.35 33.98
C ILE A 4 -33.20 8.41 33.48
N LEU A 5 -33.65 9.67 33.36
CA LEU A 5 -32.80 10.78 32.94
C LEU A 5 -31.69 11.07 33.96
N THR A 6 -31.99 11.03 35.26
CA THR A 6 -31.00 11.24 36.32
C THR A 6 -29.97 10.10 36.36
N THR A 7 -30.40 8.84 36.25
CA THR A 7 -29.48 7.70 36.18
C THR A 7 -28.59 7.78 34.95
N LEU A 8 -29.13 8.19 33.79
CA LEU A 8 -28.35 8.40 32.57
C LEU A 8 -27.31 9.52 32.73
N MET A 9 -27.68 10.62 33.38
CA MET A 9 -26.75 11.72 33.67
C MET A 9 -25.64 11.31 34.65
N ILE A 10 -25.96 10.54 35.69
CA ILE A 10 -24.95 10.01 36.62
C ILE A 10 -24.01 9.04 35.88
N LEU A 11 -24.56 8.12 35.08
CA LEU A 11 -23.77 7.20 34.27
C LEU A 11 -22.82 7.97 33.34
N LEU A 12 -23.33 8.97 32.62
CA LEU A 12 -22.53 9.82 31.74
C LEU A 12 -21.43 10.56 32.51
N ALA A 13 -21.76 11.15 33.66
CA ALA A 13 -20.79 11.83 34.50
C ALA A 13 -19.68 10.89 35.00
N VAL A 14 -20.02 9.66 35.40
CA VAL A 14 -19.04 8.64 35.80
C VAL A 14 -18.12 8.26 34.64
N VAL A 15 -18.67 8.08 33.44
CA VAL A 15 -17.88 7.78 32.24
C VAL A 15 -16.93 8.93 31.90
N VAL A 16 -17.43 10.17 31.90
CA VAL A 16 -16.60 11.36 31.63
C VAL A 16 -15.51 11.53 32.69
N ALA A 17 -15.83 11.35 33.97
CA ALA A 17 -14.85 11.42 35.06
C ALA A 17 -13.78 10.32 34.95
N GLY A 18 -14.19 9.08 34.63
CA GLY A 18 -13.26 7.96 34.43
C GLY A 18 -12.31 8.18 33.25
N LEU A 19 -12.82 8.66 32.10
CA LEU A 19 -11.99 9.00 30.95
C LEU A 19 -11.03 10.15 31.25
N THR A 20 -11.49 11.16 32.01
CA THR A 20 -10.66 12.30 32.42
C THR A 20 -9.52 11.84 33.33
N ALA A 21 -9.82 10.97 34.31
CA ALA A 21 -8.83 10.40 35.21
C ALA A 21 -7.78 9.58 34.44
N LEU A 22 -8.20 8.76 33.46
CA LEU A 22 -7.29 7.98 32.62
C LEU A 22 -6.29 8.87 31.87
N VAL A 23 -6.79 9.92 31.20
CA VAL A 23 -5.95 10.84 30.40
C VAL A 23 -4.97 11.62 31.27
N LEU A 24 -5.34 11.93 32.52
CA LEU A 24 -4.48 12.63 33.47
C LEU A 24 -3.44 11.72 34.13
N LEU A 25 -3.78 10.45 34.35
CA LEU A 25 -2.90 9.50 35.05
C LEU A 25 -1.92 8.81 34.10
N VAL A 26 -2.29 8.59 32.84
CA VAL A 26 -1.50 7.83 31.86
C VAL A 26 -0.97 8.78 30.79
N ASN A 27 0.35 8.99 30.75
CA ASN A 27 0.99 9.82 29.73
C ASN A 27 1.20 9.02 28.44
N PRO A 28 0.67 9.46 27.28
CA PRO A 28 0.85 8.73 26.02
C PRO A 28 2.31 8.68 25.57
N ASN A 29 3.16 9.59 26.04
CA ASN A 29 4.58 9.63 25.69
C ASN A 29 5.39 8.50 26.31
N ASP A 30 4.89 7.88 27.38
CA ASP A 30 5.56 6.74 28.04
C ASP A 30 5.58 5.51 27.12
N PHE A 31 4.59 5.39 26.22
CA PHE A 31 4.53 4.31 25.23
C PHE A 31 5.45 4.52 24.02
N ARG A 32 6.08 5.70 23.86
CA ARG A 32 6.96 5.96 22.71
C ARG A 32 8.12 4.98 22.65
N ALA A 33 8.85 4.86 23.75
CA ALA A 33 10.01 3.98 23.82
C ALA A 33 9.61 2.51 23.58
N TYR A 34 8.45 2.12 24.10
CA TYR A 34 7.87 0.79 23.86
C TYR A 34 7.62 0.55 22.36
N MET A 35 6.92 1.46 21.66
CA MET A 35 6.64 1.31 20.23
C MET A 35 7.91 1.25 19.38
N VAL A 36 8.87 2.14 19.65
CA VAL A 36 10.14 2.20 18.92
C VAL A 36 10.92 0.89 19.08
N LYS A 37 11.02 0.41 20.33
CA LYS A 37 11.68 -0.86 20.64
C LYS A 37 10.99 -2.03 19.97
N GLU A 38 9.66 -2.12 20.07
CA GLU A 38 8.91 -3.24 19.52
C GLU A 38 9.04 -3.31 17.99
N VAL A 39 8.98 -2.16 17.30
CA VAL A 39 9.19 -2.11 15.84
C VAL A 39 10.60 -2.57 15.47
N ALA A 40 11.62 -2.12 16.19
CA ALA A 40 13.00 -2.53 15.97
C ALA A 40 13.21 -4.03 16.23
N ASP A 41 12.75 -4.54 17.37
CA ASP A 41 12.92 -5.95 17.77
C ASP A 41 12.21 -6.93 16.81
N ARG A 42 11.11 -6.50 16.17
CA ARG A 42 10.28 -7.34 15.28
C ARG A 42 10.67 -7.28 13.82
N SER A 43 10.88 -6.07 13.32
CA SER A 43 11.03 -5.83 11.89
C SER A 43 12.47 -5.49 11.51
N GLY A 44 13.30 -5.12 12.49
CA GLY A 44 14.63 -4.54 12.25
C GLY A 44 14.58 -3.09 11.76
N TYR A 45 13.39 -2.50 11.56
CA TYR A 45 13.25 -1.11 11.16
C TYR A 45 13.34 -0.18 12.37
N GLN A 46 13.96 0.97 12.16
CA GLN A 46 14.00 2.03 13.16
C GLN A 46 12.79 2.95 12.99
N LEU A 47 11.88 2.93 13.96
CA LEU A 47 10.79 3.89 14.05
C LEU A 47 11.24 5.14 14.80
N GLU A 48 10.95 6.31 14.25
CA GLU A 48 11.10 7.58 14.93
C GLU A 48 9.79 8.35 14.88
N LEU A 49 9.31 8.75 16.06
CA LEU A 49 8.09 9.53 16.23
C LEU A 49 8.50 10.95 16.61
N ASN A 50 8.16 11.92 15.77
CA ASN A 50 8.52 13.32 15.98
C ASN A 50 7.39 14.10 16.66
N GLY A 51 7.76 14.87 17.69
CA GLY A 51 6.81 15.66 18.48
C GLY A 51 6.04 14.84 19.52
N PRO A 52 5.18 15.50 20.32
CA PRO A 52 4.48 14.86 21.44
C PRO A 52 3.36 13.93 20.95
N LEU A 53 3.22 12.78 21.62
CA LEU A 53 2.07 11.91 21.47
C LEU A 53 0.88 12.50 22.23
N ARG A 54 -0.32 12.40 21.66
CA ARG A 54 -1.55 12.93 22.26
C ARG A 54 -2.63 11.86 22.32
N TRP A 55 -3.38 11.85 23.42
CA TRP A 55 -4.59 11.06 23.52
C TRP A 55 -5.71 11.66 22.69
N HIS A 56 -6.51 10.78 22.10
CA HIS A 56 -7.81 11.07 21.51
C HIS A 56 -8.78 10.02 22.03
N VAL A 57 -9.87 10.43 22.68
CA VAL A 57 -10.72 9.51 23.46
C VAL A 57 -12.09 9.22 22.84
N TRP A 58 -12.36 9.77 21.65
CA TRP A 58 -13.64 9.62 20.94
C TRP A 58 -13.36 9.55 19.44
N PRO A 59 -13.96 8.64 18.64
CA PRO A 59 -14.99 7.66 19.00
C PRO A 59 -14.42 6.42 19.69
N GLN A 60 -13.12 6.19 19.53
CA GLN A 60 -12.34 5.17 20.23
C GLN A 60 -11.11 5.80 20.85
N LEU A 61 -10.48 5.09 21.79
CA LEU A 61 -9.25 5.53 22.41
C LEU A 61 -8.09 5.35 21.43
N SER A 62 -7.40 6.44 21.12
CA SER A 62 -6.34 6.48 20.14
C SER A 62 -5.16 7.31 20.60
N ILE A 63 -3.97 6.92 20.15
CA ILE A 63 -2.75 7.72 20.25
C ILE A 63 -2.52 8.40 18.90
N LEU A 64 -2.45 9.73 18.93
CA LEU A 64 -2.09 10.54 17.77
C LEU A 64 -0.60 10.89 17.85
N SER A 65 0.11 10.58 16.78
CA SER A 65 1.46 11.08 16.52
C SER A 65 1.44 12.06 15.37
N GLY A 66 2.30 13.07 15.45
CA GLY A 66 2.64 13.91 14.29
C GLY A 66 3.55 13.15 13.32
N ARG A 67 4.55 13.85 12.79
CA ARG A 67 5.46 13.27 11.79
C ARG A 67 6.14 12.01 12.31
N MET A 68 6.25 10.99 11.49
CA MET A 68 7.01 9.79 11.79
C MET A 68 7.89 9.40 10.62
N THR A 69 8.98 8.71 10.92
CA THR A 69 9.87 8.10 9.94
C THR A 69 10.12 6.65 10.29
N LEU A 70 10.21 5.81 9.26
CA LEU A 70 10.58 4.42 9.38
C LEU A 70 11.80 4.19 8.49
N THR A 71 12.90 3.77 9.08
CA THR A 71 14.17 3.55 8.39
C THR A 71 14.49 2.07 8.35
N ALA A 72 14.79 1.55 7.16
CA ALA A 72 15.22 0.17 7.00
C ALA A 72 16.60 -0.05 7.64
N PRO A 73 16.92 -1.26 8.10
CA PRO A 73 18.21 -1.52 8.73
C PRO A 73 19.37 -1.23 7.77
N GLY A 74 20.27 -0.35 8.18
CA GLY A 74 21.44 0.05 7.40
C GLY A 74 21.17 1.01 6.24
N ALA A 75 19.92 1.46 6.03
CA ALA A 75 19.58 2.43 4.99
C ALA A 75 20.08 3.84 5.35
N GLU A 76 20.43 4.63 4.33
CA GLU A 76 20.86 6.03 4.49
C GLU A 76 19.67 6.96 4.74
N GLU A 77 18.53 6.66 4.13
CA GLU A 77 17.30 7.45 4.22
C GLU A 77 16.10 6.61 4.69
N PRO A 78 15.11 7.22 5.38
CA PRO A 78 13.91 6.52 5.78
C PRO A 78 13.03 6.15 4.58
N VAL A 79 12.62 4.88 4.53
CA VAL A 79 11.72 4.31 3.51
C VAL A 79 10.31 4.89 3.59
N ILE A 80 9.84 5.21 4.80
CA ILE A 80 8.51 5.79 5.01
C ILE A 80 8.65 7.06 5.82
N ARG A 81 8.06 8.15 5.33
CA ARG A 81 7.81 9.36 6.11
C ARG A 81 6.31 9.59 6.11
N ALA A 82 5.67 9.83 7.25
CA ALA A 82 4.23 10.14 7.28
C ALA A 82 3.97 11.38 8.12
N ASP A 83 2.99 12.19 7.71
CA ASP A 83 2.65 13.44 8.41
C ASP A 83 1.94 13.19 9.74
N ASN A 84 1.05 12.21 9.75
CA ASN A 84 0.27 11.85 10.93
C ASN A 84 0.09 10.33 11.00
N MET A 85 0.17 9.83 12.23
CA MET A 85 -0.18 8.45 12.54
C MET A 85 -1.23 8.46 13.66
N ARG A 86 -2.23 7.60 13.53
CA ARG A 86 -3.20 7.30 14.59
C ARG A 86 -3.15 5.81 14.87
N LEU A 87 -3.00 5.46 16.14
CA LEU A 87 -3.07 4.10 16.63
C LEU A 87 -4.28 3.98 17.52
N ASP A 88 -5.28 3.18 17.12
CA ASP A 88 -6.42 2.91 17.98
C ASP A 88 -6.09 1.75 18.90
N VAL A 89 -6.32 1.94 20.20
CA VAL A 89 -5.78 1.08 21.24
C VAL A 89 -6.86 0.58 22.18
N GLY A 90 -6.64 -0.61 22.75
CA GLY A 90 -7.52 -1.16 23.79
C GLY A 90 -7.43 -0.38 25.11
N LEU A 91 -8.56 -0.13 25.78
CA LEU A 91 -8.59 0.56 27.08
C LEU A 91 -8.07 -0.32 28.23
N LEU A 92 -8.56 -1.56 28.34
CA LEU A 92 -8.22 -2.46 29.46
C LEU A 92 -6.71 -2.76 29.57
N PRO A 93 -5.98 -3.06 28.47
CA PRO A 93 -4.54 -3.33 28.54
C PRO A 93 -3.72 -2.15 29.04
N LEU A 94 -4.18 -0.90 28.82
CA LEU A 94 -3.45 0.30 29.24
C LEU A 94 -3.37 0.46 30.76
N ILE A 95 -4.36 -0.06 31.51
CA ILE A 95 -4.31 -0.08 32.98
C ILE A 95 -3.11 -0.91 33.47
N SER A 96 -2.77 -1.96 32.72
CA SER A 96 -1.60 -2.82 32.95
C SER A 96 -0.34 -2.34 32.20
N HIS A 97 -0.33 -1.12 31.66
CA HIS A 97 0.77 -0.56 30.86
C HIS A 97 1.10 -1.36 29.59
N GLN A 98 0.13 -2.08 29.03
CA GLN A 98 0.27 -2.81 27.77
C GLN A 98 -0.41 -2.06 26.63
N LEU A 99 0.27 -1.95 25.49
CA LEU A 99 -0.25 -1.31 24.29
C LEU A 99 -0.79 -2.38 23.33
N GLN A 100 -2.11 -2.50 23.23
CA GLN A 100 -2.76 -3.35 22.23
C GLN A 100 -3.29 -2.48 21.10
N VAL A 101 -2.65 -2.54 19.93
CA VAL A 101 -3.07 -1.77 18.75
C VAL A 101 -4.07 -2.55 17.93
N LYS A 102 -5.25 -1.97 17.72
CA LYS A 102 -6.34 -2.54 16.92
C LYS A 102 -6.36 -2.00 15.50
N GLN A 103 -6.07 -0.71 15.36
CA GLN A 103 -6.04 -0.04 14.08
C GLN A 103 -4.80 0.82 13.95
N VAL A 104 -4.18 0.76 12.77
CA VAL A 104 -3.12 1.68 12.35
C VAL A 104 -3.66 2.53 11.23
N MET A 105 -3.62 3.85 11.40
CA MET A 105 -3.93 4.81 10.35
C MET A 105 -2.72 5.70 10.07
N LEU A 106 -2.30 5.74 8.82
CA LEU A 106 -1.26 6.62 8.30
C LEU A 106 -1.88 7.60 7.31
N LYS A 107 -1.58 8.89 7.49
CA LYS A 107 -2.01 9.94 6.57
C LYS A 107 -0.81 10.69 6.01
N GLY A 108 -0.82 10.95 4.71
CA GLY A 108 0.25 11.69 4.04
C GLY A 108 1.56 10.91 4.06
N ALA A 109 1.51 9.59 3.85
CA ALA A 109 2.73 8.79 3.83
C ALA A 109 3.43 8.97 2.48
N VAL A 110 4.72 9.30 2.53
CA VAL A 110 5.65 9.30 1.41
C VAL A 110 6.51 8.05 1.56
N ILE A 111 6.28 7.08 0.68
CA ILE A 111 7.01 5.82 0.61
C ILE A 111 8.05 5.97 -0.49
N GLN A 112 9.32 5.79 -0.16
CA GLN A 112 10.43 5.91 -1.10
C GLN A 112 11.09 4.55 -1.23
N LEU A 113 11.04 3.99 -2.44
CA LEU A 113 11.69 2.75 -2.82
C LEU A 113 12.81 3.09 -3.80
N THR A 114 13.97 3.42 -3.21
CA THR A 114 15.22 3.78 -3.87
C THR A 114 16.36 2.96 -3.28
N SER A 115 17.51 2.91 -3.95
CA SER A 115 18.72 2.24 -3.43
C SER A 115 19.16 2.77 -2.05
N LYS A 116 18.93 4.05 -1.74
CA LYS A 116 19.28 4.68 -0.46
C LYS A 116 18.37 4.29 0.70
N THR A 117 17.16 3.86 0.39
CA THR A 117 16.12 3.50 1.37
C THR A 117 16.03 1.99 1.58
N GLU A 118 16.72 1.21 0.75
CA GLU A 118 16.73 -0.25 0.82
C GLU A 118 17.51 -0.74 2.05
N ALA A 119 17.08 -1.87 2.61
CA ALA A 119 17.77 -2.50 3.72
C ALA A 119 19.16 -2.98 3.29
N VAL A 120 20.21 -2.40 3.87
CA VAL A 120 21.58 -2.82 3.58
C VAL A 120 21.91 -4.03 4.44
N ARG A 121 22.12 -5.18 3.79
CA ARG A 121 22.65 -6.37 4.49
C ARG A 121 24.08 -6.09 4.92
N SER A 122 24.36 -6.17 6.23
CA SER A 122 25.73 -6.08 6.74
C SER A 122 26.59 -7.20 6.17
N LYS A 123 27.79 -6.88 5.66
CA LYS A 123 28.74 -7.82 5.01
C LYS A 123 29.17 -9.05 5.83
N GLY A 124 28.73 -9.18 7.09
CA GLY A 124 29.00 -10.32 7.98
C GLY A 124 27.75 -10.94 8.61
N ALA A 125 26.55 -10.63 8.12
CA ALA A 125 25.34 -11.29 8.58
C ALA A 125 25.39 -12.79 8.20
N PRO A 126 25.13 -13.73 9.14
CA PRO A 126 25.07 -15.14 8.83
C PRO A 126 24.09 -15.41 7.67
N VAL A 127 24.57 -16.01 6.59
CA VAL A 127 23.70 -16.55 5.55
C VAL A 127 23.08 -17.81 6.14
N VAL A 128 21.80 -17.76 6.48
CA VAL A 128 21.10 -18.94 7.01
C VAL A 128 21.12 -20.03 5.91
N PRO A 129 21.70 -21.21 6.16
CA PRO A 129 21.59 -22.34 5.25
C PRO A 129 20.12 -22.72 5.08
N HIS A 130 19.72 -23.13 3.88
CA HIS A 130 18.31 -23.38 3.51
C HIS A 130 17.65 -24.57 4.24
N ASP A 131 18.30 -25.17 5.25
CA ASP A 131 17.73 -26.21 6.10
C ASP A 131 17.46 -25.67 7.51
N ASN A 132 16.21 -25.28 7.73
CA ASN A 132 15.72 -24.86 9.04
C ASN A 132 15.52 -26.09 9.94
N THR A 133 16.55 -26.46 10.72
CA THR A 133 16.51 -27.53 11.74
C THR A 133 16.57 -27.01 13.17
N LEU A 134 16.01 -25.82 13.41
CA LEU A 134 15.73 -25.35 14.77
C LEU A 134 14.23 -25.48 15.06
N PRO A 135 13.84 -25.85 16.30
CA PRO A 135 12.43 -25.99 16.65
C PRO A 135 11.74 -24.66 16.43
N GLN A 136 10.68 -24.67 15.62
CA GLN A 136 9.67 -23.63 15.59
C GLN A 136 9.10 -23.53 17.00
N VAL A 137 9.64 -22.61 17.81
CA VAL A 137 8.90 -22.11 18.95
C VAL A 137 8.10 -20.93 18.40
N PRO A 138 6.80 -21.08 18.13
CA PRO A 138 5.92 -19.94 18.01
C PRO A 138 5.83 -19.33 19.41
N GLU A 139 6.85 -18.56 19.80
CA GLU A 139 6.65 -17.63 20.90
C GLU A 139 5.77 -16.52 20.36
N ASP A 140 4.51 -16.64 20.79
CA ASP A 140 3.43 -15.68 20.89
C ASP A 140 3.93 -14.31 21.39
N ARG A 141 4.70 -13.64 20.54
CA ARG A 141 5.33 -12.36 20.83
C ARG A 141 4.56 -11.25 20.08
N GLY A 142 3.32 -11.06 20.52
CA GLY A 142 2.75 -9.76 20.88
C GLY A 142 2.41 -8.70 19.83
N TRP A 143 2.97 -8.69 18.60
CA TRP A 143 2.49 -7.80 17.52
C TRP A 143 2.83 -8.28 16.09
N SER A 144 2.78 -9.57 15.81
CA SER A 144 2.69 -10.03 14.41
C SER A 144 1.26 -10.48 14.14
N TYR A 145 0.52 -9.75 13.29
CA TYR A 145 -0.78 -10.11 12.71
C TYR A 145 -2.10 -9.73 13.41
N ASP A 146 -2.10 -9.17 14.63
CA ASP A 146 -3.36 -8.71 15.29
C ASP A 146 -3.75 -7.26 14.95
N VAL A 147 -3.14 -6.64 13.93
CA VAL A 147 -3.63 -5.37 13.39
C VAL A 147 -4.91 -5.67 12.61
N GLN A 148 -6.04 -5.61 13.31
CA GLN A 148 -7.35 -5.85 12.73
C GLN A 148 -7.68 -4.85 11.64
N LYS A 149 -7.16 -3.61 11.70
CA LYS A 149 -7.44 -2.58 10.70
C LYS A 149 -6.20 -1.80 10.29
N LEU A 150 -5.99 -1.65 9.00
CA LEU A 150 -4.97 -0.78 8.44
C LEU A 150 -5.62 0.23 7.49
N GLN A 151 -5.34 1.51 7.72
CA GLN A 151 -5.80 2.58 6.86
C GLN A 151 -4.61 3.43 6.40
N ILE A 152 -4.47 3.59 5.09
CA ILE A 152 -3.52 4.51 4.48
C ILE A 152 -4.33 5.53 3.69
N ALA A 153 -4.08 6.82 3.91
CA ALA A 153 -4.81 7.89 3.26
C ALA A 153 -3.87 8.97 2.73
N ASP A 154 -4.18 9.44 1.52
CA ASP A 154 -3.50 10.57 0.87
C ASP A 154 -1.98 10.35 0.75
N SER A 155 -1.58 9.12 0.42
CA SER A 155 -0.19 8.71 0.38
C SER A 155 0.37 8.68 -1.05
N VAL A 156 1.70 8.75 -1.14
CA VAL A 156 2.46 8.72 -2.38
C VAL A 156 3.58 7.69 -2.24
N LEU A 157 3.76 6.89 -3.28
CA LEU A 157 4.92 6.01 -3.44
C LEU A 157 5.76 6.51 -4.59
N PHE A 158 7.06 6.64 -4.34
CA PHE A 158 8.07 6.94 -5.34
C PHE A 158 8.99 5.73 -5.45
N PHE A 159 9.03 5.13 -6.63
CA PHE A 159 9.91 4.02 -6.95
C PHE A 159 10.93 4.49 -7.99
N GLN A 160 12.20 4.21 -7.72
CA GLN A 160 13.29 4.47 -8.64
C GLN A 160 14.12 3.19 -8.80
N HIS A 161 14.19 2.70 -10.03
CA HIS A 161 15.04 1.56 -10.36
C HIS A 161 16.48 2.01 -10.65
N GLU A 162 17.42 1.06 -10.62
CA GLU A 162 18.87 1.35 -10.79
C GLU A 162 19.20 1.92 -12.19
N ASP A 163 18.39 1.60 -13.19
CA ASP A 163 18.48 2.11 -14.57
C ASP A 163 17.97 3.56 -14.72
N GLY A 164 17.49 4.18 -13.63
CA GLY A 164 16.94 5.52 -13.62
C GLY A 164 15.45 5.62 -13.93
N GLU A 165 14.76 4.49 -14.17
CA GLU A 165 13.32 4.49 -14.36
C GLU A 165 12.60 4.95 -13.07
N GLN A 166 11.70 5.93 -13.21
CA GLN A 166 10.94 6.48 -12.09
C GLN A 166 9.44 6.22 -12.28
N VAL A 167 8.82 5.67 -11.25
CA VAL A 167 7.38 5.46 -11.18
C VAL A 167 6.85 6.14 -9.93
N THR A 168 5.86 7.01 -10.12
CA THR A 168 5.16 7.64 -8.99
C THR A 168 3.74 7.12 -8.91
N VAL A 169 3.36 6.63 -7.73
CA VAL A 169 1.98 6.26 -7.41
C VAL A 169 1.43 7.28 -6.43
N ARG A 170 0.34 7.95 -6.80
CA ARG A 170 -0.28 9.03 -6.03
C ARG A 170 -1.68 8.62 -5.57
N ASP A 171 -2.22 9.41 -4.64
CA ASP A 171 -3.58 9.24 -4.11
C ASP A 171 -3.82 7.84 -3.57
N ILE A 172 -2.78 7.23 -3.00
CA ILE A 172 -2.86 5.89 -2.44
C ILE A 172 -3.82 5.93 -1.27
N ARG A 173 -4.90 5.16 -1.40
CA ARG A 173 -5.81 4.84 -0.31
C ARG A 173 -5.85 3.33 -0.17
N LEU A 174 -5.61 2.86 1.03
CA LEU A 174 -5.73 1.47 1.41
C LEU A 174 -6.63 1.41 2.64
N HIS A 175 -7.61 0.54 2.61
CA HIS A 175 -8.39 0.16 3.76
C HIS A 175 -8.37 -1.36 3.85
N MET A 176 -7.88 -1.88 4.96
CA MET A 176 -7.84 -3.30 5.23
C MET A 176 -8.49 -3.56 6.57
N GLU A 177 -9.39 -4.55 6.62
CA GLU A 177 -9.97 -5.07 7.86
C GLU A 177 -9.85 -6.59 7.89
N GLN A 178 -9.31 -7.13 8.98
CA GLN A 178 -9.07 -8.55 9.19
C GLN A 178 -9.94 -9.11 10.32
N ASP A 179 -10.50 -10.30 10.10
CA ASP A 179 -11.23 -11.06 11.11
C ASP A 179 -10.30 -11.92 11.99
N SER A 180 -10.87 -12.54 13.03
CA SER A 180 -10.13 -13.45 13.92
C SER A 180 -9.64 -14.74 13.25
N SER A 181 -10.08 -15.03 12.02
CA SER A 181 -9.64 -16.16 11.21
C SER A 181 -8.57 -15.77 10.20
N HIS A 182 -7.98 -14.58 10.32
CA HIS A 182 -6.96 -14.05 9.39
C HIS A 182 -7.48 -13.90 7.95
N ARG A 183 -8.79 -13.70 7.79
CA ARG A 183 -9.36 -13.25 6.51
C ARG A 183 -9.46 -11.75 6.51
N ALA A 184 -8.84 -11.12 5.54
CA ALA A 184 -8.85 -9.67 5.38
C ALA A 184 -9.71 -9.26 4.19
N THR A 185 -10.47 -8.18 4.36
CA THR A 185 -11.04 -7.41 3.25
C THR A 185 -10.09 -6.27 2.95
N VAL A 186 -9.79 -6.04 1.67
CA VAL A 186 -8.83 -5.03 1.22
C VAL A 186 -9.47 -4.19 0.13
N ASP A 187 -9.60 -2.90 0.38
CA ASP A 187 -9.98 -1.90 -0.60
C ASP A 187 -8.77 -1.01 -0.90
N PHE A 188 -8.42 -0.91 -2.17
CA PHE A 188 -7.29 -0.11 -2.63
C PHE A 188 -7.72 0.82 -3.76
N SER A 189 -7.13 2.02 -3.77
CA SER A 189 -7.15 2.90 -4.94
C SER A 189 -5.83 3.66 -5.05
N GLY A 190 -5.43 3.96 -6.28
CA GLY A 190 -4.24 4.76 -6.55
C GLY A 190 -4.17 5.20 -8.00
N ARG A 191 -3.28 6.15 -8.28
CA ARG A 191 -2.96 6.61 -9.63
C ARG A 191 -1.48 6.48 -9.90
N VAL A 192 -1.14 5.65 -10.88
CA VAL A 192 0.24 5.48 -11.33
C VAL A 192 0.49 6.44 -12.48
N ASN A 193 1.54 7.26 -12.37
CA ASN A 193 1.98 8.13 -13.45
C ASN A 193 3.36 7.68 -13.93
N ARG A 194 3.46 7.40 -15.24
CA ARG A 194 4.70 7.02 -15.91
C ARG A 194 4.63 7.45 -17.37
N ASP A 195 5.70 8.07 -17.90
CA ASP A 195 5.83 8.35 -19.34
C ASP A 195 4.66 9.12 -19.98
N GLN A 196 4.10 10.12 -19.27
CA GLN A 196 2.87 10.84 -19.66
C GLN A 196 1.62 9.96 -19.79
N ARG A 197 1.63 8.79 -19.16
CA ARG A 197 0.47 7.92 -19.01
C ARG A 197 0.05 7.92 -17.55
N ASP A 198 -1.25 8.07 -17.34
CA ASP A 198 -1.92 8.05 -16.05
C ASP A 198 -2.81 6.80 -16.00
N LEU A 199 -2.50 5.90 -15.07
CA LEU A 199 -3.28 4.71 -14.77
C LEU A 199 -3.97 4.92 -13.43
N ALA A 200 -5.27 5.17 -13.46
CA ALA A 200 -6.12 5.07 -12.28
C ALA A 200 -6.52 3.61 -12.07
N LEU A 201 -6.33 3.10 -10.86
CA LEU A 201 -6.72 1.74 -10.50
C LEU A 201 -7.43 1.73 -9.15
N SER A 202 -8.43 0.87 -9.02
CA SER A 202 -9.08 0.58 -7.75
C SER A 202 -9.47 -0.89 -7.71
N PHE A 203 -9.31 -1.55 -6.58
CA PHE A 203 -9.79 -2.91 -6.40
C PHE A 203 -10.33 -3.16 -4.99
N SER A 204 -11.21 -4.15 -4.92
CA SER A 204 -11.66 -4.77 -3.68
C SER A 204 -11.32 -6.25 -3.72
N ALA A 205 -10.72 -6.76 -2.64
CA ALA A 205 -10.27 -8.14 -2.55
C ALA A 205 -10.56 -8.75 -1.18
N GLN A 206 -10.81 -10.06 -1.15
CA GLN A 206 -10.78 -10.87 0.08
C GLN A 206 -9.48 -11.66 0.10
N VAL A 207 -8.69 -11.49 1.15
CA VAL A 207 -7.38 -12.11 1.31
C VAL A 207 -7.45 -13.14 2.42
N GLN A 208 -7.00 -14.36 2.14
CA GLN A 208 -6.86 -15.43 3.11
C GLN A 208 -5.38 -15.50 3.52
N GLY A 209 -5.07 -14.94 4.69
CA GLY A 209 -3.70 -14.83 5.23
C GLY A 209 -3.36 -15.87 6.30
N GLY A 210 -4.21 -16.87 6.54
CA GLY A 210 -4.04 -17.82 7.66
C GLY A 210 -2.79 -18.70 7.59
N ASP A 211 -2.13 -18.78 6.43
CA ASP A 211 -0.89 -19.54 6.20
C ASP A 211 0.30 -18.62 5.84
N TYR A 212 0.17 -17.31 6.07
CA TYR A 212 1.27 -16.37 5.92
C TYR A 212 2.36 -16.68 6.97
N PRO A 213 3.66 -16.65 6.63
CA PRO A 213 4.27 -16.15 5.39
C PRO A 213 4.36 -17.14 4.22
N HIS A 214 3.99 -18.41 4.39
CA HIS A 214 4.22 -19.43 3.37
C HIS A 214 3.32 -19.29 2.15
N SER A 215 2.04 -18.99 2.37
CA SER A 215 1.11 -18.75 1.27
C SER A 215 0.10 -17.64 1.56
N LEU A 216 -0.34 -16.98 0.48
CA LEU A 216 -1.38 -15.96 0.53
C LEU A 216 -2.31 -16.14 -0.67
N LYS A 217 -3.61 -16.11 -0.45
CA LYS A 217 -4.62 -16.17 -1.52
C LYS A 217 -5.48 -14.93 -1.49
N ALA A 218 -5.82 -14.39 -2.65
CA ALA A 218 -6.65 -13.21 -2.77
C ALA A 218 -7.73 -13.41 -3.84
N ASP A 219 -8.98 -13.24 -3.47
CA ASP A 219 -10.13 -13.21 -4.36
C ASP A 219 -10.42 -11.74 -4.71
N ILE A 220 -10.02 -11.31 -5.91
CA ILE A 220 -10.24 -9.95 -6.42
C ILE A 220 -11.57 -9.96 -7.17
N SER A 221 -12.62 -9.50 -6.52
CA SER A 221 -13.99 -9.51 -7.06
C SER A 221 -14.24 -8.37 -8.04
N GLN A 222 -13.61 -7.23 -7.80
CA GLN A 222 -13.75 -6.06 -8.66
C GLN A 222 -12.43 -5.29 -8.69
N LEU A 223 -11.85 -5.16 -9.88
CA LEU A 223 -10.76 -4.27 -10.21
C LEU A 223 -11.25 -3.34 -11.31
N ASN A 224 -11.32 -2.04 -11.06
CA ASN A 224 -11.57 -1.04 -12.10
C ASN A 224 -10.26 -0.36 -12.47
N TRP A 225 -10.06 -0.12 -13.76
CA TRP A 225 -8.87 0.57 -14.23
C TRP A 225 -9.19 1.52 -15.38
N GLN A 226 -8.41 2.58 -15.46
CA GLN A 226 -8.47 3.55 -16.55
C GLN A 226 -7.07 4.05 -16.84
N LEU A 227 -6.64 3.85 -18.08
CA LEU A 227 -5.37 4.29 -18.62
C LEU A 227 -5.61 5.42 -19.62
N ARG A 228 -4.95 6.56 -19.42
CA ARG A 228 -5.01 7.73 -20.30
C ARG A 228 -3.62 8.29 -20.53
N GLY A 229 -3.40 9.00 -21.62
CA GLY A 229 -2.12 9.67 -21.87
C GLY A 229 -1.61 9.53 -23.30
N ALA A 230 -0.31 9.75 -23.46
CA ALA A 230 0.34 9.69 -24.76
C ALA A 230 0.23 8.30 -25.41
N GLU A 231 0.03 8.29 -26.73
CA GLU A 231 -0.05 7.07 -27.57
C GLU A 231 -1.19 6.13 -27.18
N LEU A 232 -2.29 6.69 -26.68
CA LEU A 232 -3.53 5.99 -26.37
C LEU A 232 -4.69 6.62 -27.15
N PRO A 233 -5.80 5.89 -27.34
CA PRO A 233 -7.03 6.46 -27.89
C PRO A 233 -7.47 7.71 -27.13
N PRO A 234 -8.13 8.71 -27.78
CA PRO A 234 -8.55 9.94 -27.12
C PRO A 234 -9.45 9.73 -25.88
N GLU A 235 -10.28 8.69 -25.91
CA GLU A 235 -11.17 8.27 -24.81
C GLU A 235 -10.39 7.60 -23.65
N GLY A 236 -9.13 7.20 -23.90
CA GLY A 236 -8.34 6.31 -23.05
C GLY A 236 -8.79 4.85 -23.16
N ILE A 237 -8.19 4.00 -22.33
CA ILE A 237 -8.60 2.60 -22.18
C ILE A 237 -9.14 2.41 -20.77
N SER A 238 -10.32 1.83 -20.64
CA SER A 238 -10.94 1.56 -19.35
C SER A 238 -11.59 0.19 -19.34
N GLY A 239 -11.67 -0.37 -18.14
CA GLY A 239 -12.10 -1.74 -18.00
C GLY A 239 -12.34 -2.16 -16.56
N GLN A 240 -12.83 -3.39 -16.44
CA GLN A 240 -12.98 -4.08 -15.18
C GLN A 240 -12.27 -5.43 -15.23
N ALA A 241 -11.84 -5.93 -14.09
CA ALA A 241 -11.33 -7.27 -13.96
C ALA A 241 -11.81 -7.96 -12.68
N SER A 242 -11.85 -9.29 -12.73
CA SER A 242 -11.93 -10.16 -11.56
C SER A 242 -10.96 -11.32 -11.75
N MET A 243 -10.35 -11.79 -10.65
CA MET A 243 -9.44 -12.93 -10.67
C MET A 243 -9.20 -13.46 -9.25
N GLN A 244 -8.72 -14.70 -9.16
CA GLN A 244 -8.10 -15.21 -7.94
C GLN A 244 -6.59 -15.14 -8.09
N ALA A 245 -5.88 -14.60 -7.11
CA ALA A 245 -4.43 -14.56 -7.05
C ALA A 245 -3.91 -15.43 -5.91
N SER A 246 -2.72 -16.01 -6.08
CA SER A 246 -2.02 -16.73 -5.03
C SER A 246 -0.53 -16.49 -5.06
N TRP A 247 0.06 -16.34 -3.87
CA TRP A 247 1.50 -16.26 -3.64
C TRP A 247 1.96 -17.48 -2.86
N VAL A 248 3.05 -18.10 -3.30
CA VAL A 248 3.73 -19.20 -2.60
C VAL A 248 5.19 -18.79 -2.39
N GLU A 249 5.55 -18.52 -1.14
CA GLU A 249 6.84 -17.93 -0.75
C GLU A 249 8.02 -18.86 -1.06
N ASP A 250 7.89 -20.15 -0.71
CA ASP A 250 8.95 -21.15 -0.90
C ASP A 250 9.33 -21.34 -2.37
N ALA A 251 8.34 -21.20 -3.27
CA ALA A 251 8.53 -21.30 -4.71
C ALA A 251 8.74 -19.93 -5.37
N LYS A 252 8.66 -18.82 -4.62
CA LYS A 252 8.63 -17.44 -5.14
C LYS A 252 7.65 -17.26 -6.31
N LYS A 253 6.51 -17.95 -6.23
CA LYS A 253 5.57 -18.07 -7.34
C LYS A 253 4.33 -17.22 -7.08
N LEU A 254 4.05 -16.30 -7.99
CA LEU A 254 2.79 -15.58 -8.08
C LEU A 254 1.93 -16.22 -9.18
N SER A 255 0.69 -16.58 -8.88
CA SER A 255 -0.26 -17.13 -9.85
C SER A 255 -1.56 -16.36 -9.83
N PHE A 256 -2.25 -16.34 -10.96
CA PHE A 256 -3.64 -15.91 -11.05
C PHE A 256 -4.47 -16.94 -11.84
N ASP A 257 -5.71 -17.12 -11.43
CA ASP A 257 -6.70 -17.96 -12.10
C ASP A 257 -8.04 -17.24 -12.22
N GLY A 258 -8.92 -17.74 -13.08
CA GLY A 258 -10.24 -17.16 -13.29
C GLY A 258 -10.22 -15.70 -13.73
N LEU A 259 -9.17 -15.25 -14.43
CA LEU A 259 -9.10 -13.90 -14.95
C LEU A 259 -10.30 -13.68 -15.88
N ASN A 260 -11.03 -12.60 -15.64
CA ASN A 260 -12.03 -12.06 -16.53
C ASN A 260 -11.78 -10.56 -16.60
N LEU A 261 -11.29 -10.08 -17.73
CA LEU A 261 -10.89 -8.70 -17.97
C LEU A 261 -11.73 -8.13 -19.12
N THR A 262 -12.27 -6.95 -18.92
CA THR A 262 -12.87 -6.12 -19.97
C THR A 262 -11.98 -4.92 -20.25
N ALA A 263 -11.93 -4.49 -21.51
CA ALA A 263 -11.19 -3.29 -21.92
C ALA A 263 -11.83 -2.69 -23.18
N ASN A 264 -12.52 -1.56 -23.07
CA ASN A 264 -13.15 -0.88 -24.22
C ASN A 264 -13.96 -1.80 -25.15
N GLY A 265 -14.75 -2.74 -24.60
CA GLY A 265 -15.53 -3.70 -25.39
C GLY A 265 -14.75 -4.94 -25.85
N SER A 266 -13.48 -5.08 -25.45
CA SER A 266 -12.71 -6.32 -25.55
C SER A 266 -12.86 -7.14 -24.28
N THR A 267 -12.74 -8.47 -24.40
CA THR A 267 -12.78 -9.41 -23.27
C THR A 267 -11.62 -10.38 -23.35
N ILE A 268 -10.92 -10.54 -22.22
CA ILE A 268 -9.81 -11.49 -22.06
C ILE A 268 -10.11 -12.33 -20.83
N ALA A 269 -10.01 -13.64 -20.96
CA ALA A 269 -10.12 -14.57 -19.85
C ALA A 269 -8.92 -15.51 -19.79
N GLY A 270 -8.62 -16.07 -18.63
CA GLY A 270 -7.55 -17.07 -18.54
C GLY A 270 -6.88 -17.16 -17.19
N ASN A 271 -5.66 -17.64 -17.21
CA ASN A 271 -4.83 -17.80 -16.02
C ASN A 271 -3.35 -17.65 -16.37
N GLY A 272 -2.53 -17.59 -15.34
CA GLY A 272 -1.11 -17.46 -15.52
C GLY A 272 -0.34 -17.54 -14.22
N SER A 273 0.97 -17.63 -14.35
CA SER A 273 1.87 -17.57 -13.22
C SER A 273 3.23 -17.03 -13.62
N VAL A 274 3.92 -16.47 -12.63
CA VAL A 274 5.33 -16.08 -12.72
C VAL A 274 6.08 -16.67 -11.53
N VAL A 275 7.24 -17.27 -11.80
CA VAL A 275 8.22 -17.64 -10.78
C VAL A 275 9.30 -16.56 -10.76
N LEU A 276 9.45 -15.88 -9.62
CA LEU A 276 10.41 -14.79 -9.45
C LEU A 276 11.82 -15.34 -9.19
N GLY A 277 12.78 -14.80 -9.91
CA GLY A 277 14.22 -15.09 -9.79
C GLY A 277 15.00 -14.06 -10.62
N ASP A 278 16.30 -14.29 -10.85
CA ASP A 278 17.14 -13.40 -11.67
C ASP A 278 16.56 -13.18 -13.08
N GLN A 279 15.93 -14.22 -13.62
CA GLN A 279 15.08 -14.15 -14.81
C GLN A 279 13.70 -14.70 -14.46
N PRO A 280 12.64 -13.88 -14.54
CA PRO A 280 11.30 -14.34 -14.20
C PRO A 280 10.77 -15.30 -15.28
N ASP A 281 10.27 -16.46 -14.86
CA ASP A 281 9.64 -17.44 -15.76
C ASP A 281 8.13 -17.23 -15.81
N TRP A 282 7.61 -16.88 -16.98
CA TRP A 282 6.21 -16.52 -17.20
C TRP A 282 5.47 -17.63 -17.96
N THR A 283 4.34 -18.06 -17.41
CA THR A 283 3.38 -18.94 -18.10
C THR A 283 2.03 -18.25 -18.15
N LEU A 284 1.50 -18.03 -19.34
CA LEU A 284 0.22 -17.35 -19.55
C LEU A 284 -0.65 -18.19 -20.49
N ASN A 285 -1.89 -18.45 -20.08
CA ASN A 285 -2.92 -19.04 -20.92
C ASN A 285 -4.11 -18.08 -20.98
N LEU A 286 -4.13 -17.26 -22.03
CA LEU A 286 -5.10 -16.19 -22.22
C LEU A 286 -5.93 -16.46 -23.47
N GLN A 287 -7.24 -16.31 -23.33
CA GLN A 287 -8.20 -16.39 -24.41
C GLN A 287 -8.90 -15.05 -24.55
N ALA A 288 -8.80 -14.44 -25.74
CA ALA A 288 -9.62 -13.29 -26.09
C ALA A 288 -10.98 -13.77 -26.60
N GLY A 289 -12.07 -13.24 -26.04
CA GLY A 289 -13.41 -13.48 -26.55
C GLY A 289 -13.72 -12.54 -27.71
N THR A 290 -13.80 -11.25 -27.42
CA THR A 290 -13.84 -10.18 -28.43
C THR A 290 -12.60 -9.31 -28.26
N LEU A 291 -11.95 -8.92 -29.36
CA LEU A 291 -10.79 -8.04 -29.33
C LEU A 291 -11.04 -6.84 -30.25
N ASN A 292 -11.47 -5.73 -29.66
CA ASN A 292 -11.72 -4.48 -30.38
C ASN A 292 -10.44 -3.65 -30.44
N LEU A 293 -9.57 -3.98 -31.40
CA LEU A 293 -8.29 -3.30 -31.58
C LEU A 293 -8.44 -1.81 -31.89
N ASP A 294 -9.52 -1.41 -32.58
CA ASP A 294 -9.76 -0.01 -32.93
C ASP A 294 -9.92 0.87 -31.68
N SER A 295 -10.49 0.29 -30.63
CA SER A 295 -10.72 0.96 -29.34
C SER A 295 -9.54 0.89 -28.38
N LEU A 296 -8.55 0.03 -28.65
CA LEU A 296 -7.39 -0.21 -27.78
C LEU A 296 -6.11 0.44 -28.31
N LEU A 297 -5.99 0.59 -29.63
CA LEU A 297 -4.81 1.11 -30.28
C LEU A 297 -5.00 2.58 -30.65
N SER A 298 -3.98 3.40 -30.38
CA SER A 298 -3.94 4.74 -30.97
C SER A 298 -3.60 4.60 -32.45
N HIS A 299 -4.47 5.13 -33.30
CA HIS A 299 -4.15 5.26 -34.71
C HIS A 299 -3.22 6.48 -34.84
N ALA A 300 -1.96 6.24 -35.19
CA ALA A 300 -1.18 7.30 -35.81
C ALA A 300 -1.93 7.66 -37.09
N SER A 301 -2.46 8.87 -37.19
CA SER A 301 -2.91 9.39 -38.47
C SER A 301 -1.73 9.22 -39.41
N ALA A 302 -1.85 8.35 -40.42
CA ALA A 302 -0.84 8.23 -41.44
C ALA A 302 -0.55 9.65 -41.91
N SER A 303 0.69 10.11 -41.73
CA SER A 303 1.16 11.37 -42.30
C SER A 303 0.87 11.26 -43.77
N GLY A 304 -0.25 11.84 -44.20
CA GLY A 304 -0.62 11.90 -45.59
C GLY A 304 0.50 12.68 -46.24
N ASP A 305 1.27 11.99 -47.07
CA ASP A 305 2.18 12.59 -48.02
C ASP A 305 1.31 13.29 -49.08
N ASN A 306 0.61 14.33 -48.65
CA ASN A 306 -0.17 15.24 -49.46
C ASN A 306 0.37 16.62 -49.17
N SER A 307 1.42 16.93 -49.92
CA SER A 307 1.89 18.27 -50.20
C SER A 307 0.76 19.11 -50.81
N VAL A 308 -0.11 19.68 -49.98
CA VAL A 308 -0.90 20.86 -50.33
C VAL A 308 -1.06 21.76 -49.11
N ASN A 309 -0.52 22.98 -49.22
CA ASN A 309 -0.66 24.10 -48.30
C ASN A 309 -2.09 24.27 -47.76
N GLN A 310 -2.28 24.18 -46.45
CA GLN A 310 -3.30 24.94 -45.73
C GLN A 310 -2.72 25.49 -44.42
N GLN A 311 -2.58 26.82 -44.41
CA GLN A 311 -2.25 27.62 -43.24
C GLN A 311 -3.37 27.53 -42.19
N GLY A 312 -2.98 27.34 -40.93
CA GLY A 312 -3.68 27.88 -39.77
C GLY A 312 -4.69 26.98 -39.08
N GLN A 313 -4.22 26.09 -38.20
CA GLN A 313 -4.67 25.99 -36.81
C GLN A 313 -3.80 24.96 -36.09
N SER A 314 -2.75 25.44 -35.42
CA SER A 314 -1.89 24.65 -34.55
C SER A 314 -2.65 24.26 -33.28
N GLN A 315 -3.22 23.05 -33.27
CA GLN A 315 -3.49 22.35 -32.02
C GLN A 315 -2.13 22.03 -31.38
N ASN A 316 -1.88 22.63 -30.21
CA ASN A 316 -0.69 22.39 -29.40
C ASN A 316 -0.54 20.90 -29.09
N ARG A 317 0.32 20.20 -29.83
CA ARG A 317 0.97 19.00 -29.31
C ARG A 317 1.78 19.44 -28.09
N GLN A 318 1.40 18.96 -26.90
CA GLN A 318 2.31 18.95 -25.76
C GLN A 318 3.40 17.92 -26.07
N LEU A 319 4.43 18.35 -26.80
CA LEU A 319 5.66 17.61 -26.97
C LEU A 319 6.38 17.55 -25.62
N ARG A 320 6.98 16.40 -25.31
CA ARG A 320 7.88 16.23 -24.16
C ARG A 320 8.92 17.36 -24.17
N PRO A 321 9.24 18.00 -23.04
CA PRO A 321 10.46 18.79 -22.93
C PRO A 321 11.62 17.83 -23.18
N VAL A 322 12.37 18.06 -24.25
CA VAL A 322 13.67 17.40 -24.44
C VAL A 322 14.62 18.11 -23.48
N ILE A 323 14.92 17.46 -22.35
CA ILE A 323 16.06 17.85 -21.53
C ILE A 323 17.28 17.41 -22.34
N ALA A 324 17.92 18.36 -23.02
CA ALA A 324 19.22 18.13 -23.61
C ALA A 324 20.21 17.96 -22.46
N ASP A 325 20.74 16.75 -22.33
CA ASP A 325 21.89 16.47 -21.47
C ASP A 325 23.10 17.16 -22.12
N ASN A 326 23.38 18.39 -21.67
CA ASN A 326 24.60 19.09 -22.04
C ASN A 326 25.70 18.60 -21.10
N ASP A 327 26.19 17.39 -21.38
CA ASP A 327 27.55 17.03 -21.01
C ASP A 327 28.46 17.20 -22.23
N ILE A 328 29.69 17.64 -21.97
CA ILE A 328 30.83 17.92 -22.88
C ILE A 328 31.01 19.41 -23.24
N GLN A 329 31.78 20.15 -22.42
CA GLN A 329 33.16 20.65 -22.72
C GLN A 329 33.63 21.70 -21.69
N GLN A 330 34.47 21.29 -20.72
CA GLN A 330 35.88 21.71 -20.54
C GLN A 330 36.46 21.12 -19.24
#